data_AF-A0A812VJX4-F1
#
_entry.id   AF-A0A812VJX4-F1
#
_cell.length_a   1.000
_cell.length_b   1.000
_cell.length_c   1.000
_cell.angle_alpha   90.00
_cell.angle_beta   90.00
_cell.angle_gamma   90.00
#
_symmetry.space_group_name_H-M   'P 1'
#
loop_
_entity.id
_entity.type
_entity.pdbx_description
1 polymer ?
#
loop_
_entity_poly.entity_id
_entity_poly.type
_entity_poly.pdbx_seq_one_letter_code
_entity_poly.pdbx_strand_id
1 'polypeptide(L)'
;MANKDAAYVAGVRSRAAKGNLQIKGENITAEIVDEALTRLPKTEEKPKVAEATPAAGARWTPSSASIASIVSKALMECEDAEQYMERVRVVGDAKVAVLPKPDVNTTPTGEFLCSEEWADTVARMVNRKDGRVYVRLRNCSGWVSSRSRNDYNKVVLDVEEGKAPLEPGTAQVIATSRAMRLLPHMTQEGYQVSNASGTKVRRFRTTVITPILQTADCSAVNVAKLQPKEEFLSDGAFLRAADGRAYLHLKDGKGWICERTKSDFSKLAI
;
A
#
# COMPACT_ATOMS: atom_id res chain seq x y z
N MET A 1 35.48 -10.25 21.50
CA MET A 1 35.87 -9.67 20.20
C MET A 1 36.02 -8.14 20.31
N ALA A 2 36.88 -7.62 21.20
CA ALA A 2 36.91 -6.20 21.56
C ALA A 2 38.05 -5.38 20.90
N ASN A 3 38.73 -5.89 19.87
CA ASN A 3 40.03 -5.33 19.45
C ASN A 3 40.14 -4.89 17.99
N LYS A 4 39.04 -4.89 17.21
CA LYS A 4 39.06 -4.46 15.80
C LYS A 4 38.73 -2.97 15.62
N ASP A 5 37.88 -2.41 16.47
CA ASP A 5 37.42 -1.03 16.33
C ASP A 5 38.47 0.00 16.79
N ALA A 6 39.19 -0.29 17.88
CA ALA A 6 40.27 0.59 18.37
C ALA A 6 41.45 0.69 17.39
N ALA A 7 41.84 -0.44 16.78
CA ALA A 7 42.90 -0.47 15.77
C ALA A 7 42.48 0.27 14.48
N TYR A 8 41.21 0.15 14.10
CA TYR A 8 40.66 0.87 12.94
C TYR A 8 40.65 2.39 13.17
N VAL A 9 40.19 2.83 14.34
CA VAL A 9 40.17 4.26 14.71
C VAL A 9 41.58 4.84 14.79
N ALA A 10 42.55 4.10 15.35
CA ALA A 10 43.96 4.51 15.36
C ALA A 10 44.53 4.66 13.94
N GLY A 11 44.17 3.75 13.03
CA GLY A 11 44.57 3.83 11.62
C GLY A 11 43.99 5.03 10.88
N VAL A 12 42.72 5.39 11.15
CA VAL A 12 42.07 6.58 10.57
C VAL A 12 42.72 7.86 11.09
N ARG A 13 42.96 7.97 12.39
CA ARG A 13 43.66 9.11 12.99
C ARG A 13 45.06 9.31 12.40
N SER A 14 45.81 8.22 12.20
CA SER A 14 47.16 8.30 11.62
C SER A 14 47.14 8.81 10.17
N ARG A 15 46.15 8.42 9.37
CA ARG A 15 46.01 8.88 7.98
C ARG A 15 45.56 10.34 7.90
N ALA A 16 44.69 10.78 8.80
CA ALA A 16 44.27 12.17 8.93
C ALA A 16 45.45 13.08 9.35
N ALA A 17 46.27 12.65 10.31
CA ALA A 17 47.47 13.39 10.74
C ALA A 17 48.54 13.52 9.63
N LYS A 18 48.56 12.59 8.67
CA LYS A 18 49.46 12.63 7.51
C LYS A 18 48.89 13.41 6.32
N GLY A 19 47.70 14.01 6.45
CA GLY A 19 47.04 14.75 5.37
C GLY A 19 46.53 13.87 4.22
N ASN A 20 46.49 12.55 4.41
CA ASN A 20 46.16 11.58 3.36
C ASN A 20 44.69 11.14 3.40
N LEU A 21 43.83 11.91 4.06
CA LEU A 21 42.42 11.60 4.22
C LEU A 21 41.60 12.76 3.66
N GLN A 22 40.87 12.52 2.58
CA GLN A 22 39.98 13.49 1.96
C GLN A 22 38.58 12.90 1.83
N ILE A 23 37.56 13.70 2.15
CA ILE A 23 36.16 13.36 1.90
C ILE A 23 35.58 14.48 1.05
N LYS A 24 35.08 14.15 -0.14
CA LYS A 24 34.47 15.11 -1.08
C LYS A 24 35.35 16.33 -1.41
N GLY A 25 36.68 16.13 -1.45
CA GLY A 25 37.65 17.18 -1.79
C GLY A 25 38.13 18.02 -0.61
N GLU A 26 37.63 17.78 0.61
CA GLU A 26 38.09 18.46 1.83
C GLU A 26 39.06 17.59 2.61
N ASN A 27 40.15 18.18 3.11
CA ASN A 27 41.14 17.48 3.93
C ASN A 27 40.59 17.25 5.33
N ILE A 28 40.63 16.00 5.78
CA ILE A 28 40.21 15.61 7.13
C ILE A 28 41.44 15.62 8.04
N THR A 29 41.46 16.55 8.98
CA THR A 29 42.49 16.66 10.03
C THR A 29 42.19 15.71 11.19
N ALA A 30 43.20 15.44 12.03
CA ALA A 30 43.03 14.60 13.21
C ALA A 30 41.97 15.16 14.18
N GLU A 31 41.85 16.49 14.26
CA GLU A 31 40.87 17.20 15.09
C GLU A 31 39.42 16.90 14.66
N ILE A 32 39.15 16.86 13.35
CA ILE A 32 37.83 16.52 12.80
C ILE A 32 37.47 15.07 13.12
N VAL A 33 38.45 14.16 13.09
CA VAL A 33 38.24 12.75 13.48
C VAL A 33 37.89 12.64 14.96
N ASP A 34 38.55 13.42 15.82
CA ASP A 34 38.31 13.40 17.27
C ASP A 34 36.95 14.03 17.64
N GLU A 35 36.56 15.09 16.95
CA GLU A 35 35.22 15.68 17.10
C GLU A 35 34.13 14.70 16.63
N ALA A 36 34.32 14.00 15.51
CA ALA A 36 33.38 12.99 15.04
C ALA A 36 33.22 11.82 16.02
N LEU A 37 34.32 11.38 16.65
CA LEU A 37 34.29 10.30 17.65
C LEU A 37 33.54 10.68 18.94
N THR A 38 33.57 11.96 19.32
CA THR A 38 32.81 12.45 20.50
C THR A 38 31.32 12.60 20.24
N ARG A 39 30.91 12.74 18.98
CA ARG A 39 29.50 12.84 18.54
C ARG A 39 28.83 11.49 18.25
N LEU A 40 29.58 10.39 18.25
CA LEU A 40 29.00 9.05 18.12
C LEU A 40 28.20 8.70 19.39
N PRO A 41 26.96 8.19 19.26
CA PRO A 41 26.21 7.70 20.42
C PRO A 41 27.02 6.58 21.07
N LYS A 42 27.29 6.71 22.38
CA LYS A 42 27.93 5.65 23.17
C LYS A 42 27.12 4.38 22.94
N THR A 43 27.75 3.38 22.34
CA THR A 43 27.16 2.07 22.15
C THR A 43 26.85 1.52 23.54
N GLU A 44 25.56 1.44 23.90
CA GLU A 44 25.14 0.77 25.13
C GLU A 44 25.73 -0.64 25.11
N GLU A 45 26.55 -0.93 26.12
CA GLU A 45 27.05 -2.27 26.36
C GLU A 45 25.85 -3.19 26.58
N LYS A 46 25.64 -4.08 25.60
CA LYS A 46 24.77 -5.24 25.73
C LYS A 46 25.10 -5.96 27.05
N PRO A 47 24.17 -6.13 28.00
CA PRO A 47 24.46 -6.91 29.19
C PRO A 47 24.86 -8.32 28.76
N LYS A 48 26.02 -8.75 29.24
CA LYS A 48 26.59 -10.08 29.03
C LYS A 48 25.59 -11.09 29.59
N VAL A 49 24.86 -11.75 28.69
CA VAL A 49 24.01 -12.89 29.04
C VAL A 49 24.91 -13.91 29.73
N ALA A 50 24.68 -14.11 31.03
CA ALA A 50 25.26 -15.22 31.75
C ALA A 50 24.75 -16.50 31.08
N GLU A 51 25.69 -17.31 30.62
CA GLU A 51 25.45 -18.65 30.11
C GLU A 51 24.95 -19.50 31.28
N ALA A 52 23.64 -19.48 31.50
CA ALA A 52 22.99 -20.39 32.43
C ALA A 52 22.99 -21.78 31.79
N THR A 53 23.77 -22.68 32.37
CA THR A 53 23.64 -24.13 32.19
C THR A 53 22.16 -24.51 32.23
N PRO A 54 21.63 -25.28 31.25
CA PRO A 54 20.21 -25.57 31.23
C PRO A 54 19.86 -26.45 32.42
N ALA A 55 19.06 -25.91 33.34
CA ALA A 55 18.34 -26.72 34.31
C ALA A 55 17.38 -27.63 33.52
N ALA A 56 17.55 -28.93 33.68
CA ALA A 56 16.66 -29.94 33.12
C ALA A 56 15.21 -29.64 33.55
N GLY A 57 14.34 -29.31 32.59
CA GLY A 57 12.90 -29.13 32.83
C GLY A 57 12.25 -27.86 32.26
N ALA A 58 12.94 -27.03 31.47
CA ALA A 58 12.33 -25.86 30.85
C ALA A 58 11.30 -26.26 29.77
N ARG A 59 10.02 -26.20 30.15
CA ARG A 59 8.85 -26.27 29.28
C ARG A 59 9.01 -25.24 28.15
N TRP A 60 9.05 -25.71 26.90
CA TRP A 60 9.12 -24.87 25.70
C TRP A 60 8.06 -23.76 25.73
N THR A 61 8.48 -22.50 25.86
CA THR A 61 7.66 -21.33 25.55
C THR A 61 8.17 -20.73 24.23
N PRO A 62 7.35 -20.67 23.17
CA PRO A 62 7.78 -20.03 21.93
C PRO A 62 8.06 -18.55 22.20
N SER A 63 9.28 -18.10 21.89
CA SER A 63 9.59 -16.66 21.86
C SER A 63 8.68 -15.97 20.85
N SER A 64 8.26 -14.72 21.12
CA SER A 64 7.51 -13.90 20.16
C SER A 64 8.21 -13.89 18.80
N ALA A 65 7.48 -14.14 17.73
CA ALA A 65 8.04 -14.19 16.38
C ALA A 65 8.83 -12.89 16.06
N SER A 66 10.03 -13.04 15.52
CA SER A 66 10.86 -11.89 15.11
C SER A 66 10.17 -11.12 13.97
N ILE A 67 10.38 -9.80 13.89
CA ILE A 67 9.82 -8.97 12.80
C ILE A 67 10.18 -9.55 11.43
N ALA A 68 11.43 -9.98 11.25
CA ALA A 68 11.90 -10.62 10.02
C ALA A 68 11.07 -11.86 9.67
N SER A 69 10.75 -12.71 10.66
CA SER A 69 9.90 -13.88 10.41
C SER A 69 8.46 -13.52 10.02
N ILE A 70 7.92 -12.42 10.55
CA ILE A 70 6.57 -11.96 10.22
C ILE A 70 6.54 -11.37 8.80
N VAL A 71 7.55 -10.57 8.43
CA VAL A 71 7.73 -10.05 7.07
C VAL A 71 7.87 -11.21 6.08
N SER A 72 8.78 -12.16 6.33
CA SER A 72 8.98 -13.32 5.43
C SER A 72 7.69 -14.14 5.28
N LYS A 73 6.94 -14.33 6.36
CA LYS A 73 5.63 -15.01 6.30
C LYS A 73 4.65 -14.24 5.42
N ALA A 74 4.55 -12.93 5.58
CA ALA A 74 3.64 -12.09 4.78
C ALA A 74 3.99 -12.14 3.28
N LEU A 75 5.28 -12.10 2.94
CA LEU A 75 5.76 -12.21 1.55
C LEU A 75 5.55 -13.61 0.96
N MET A 76 5.62 -14.67 1.77
CA MET A 76 5.29 -16.03 1.32
C MET A 76 3.78 -16.28 1.19
N GLU A 77 2.96 -15.66 2.04
CA GLU A 77 1.49 -15.74 1.96
C GLU A 77 0.93 -15.05 0.71
N CYS A 78 1.61 -14.01 0.22
CA CYS A 78 1.12 -13.12 -0.81
C CYS A 78 2.26 -12.67 -1.74
N GLU A 79 2.27 -13.19 -2.97
CA GLU A 79 3.31 -12.93 -3.97
C GLU A 79 3.45 -11.43 -4.35
N ASP A 80 2.33 -10.70 -4.37
CA ASP A 80 2.31 -9.26 -4.65
C ASP A 80 2.53 -8.39 -3.38
N ALA A 81 2.88 -8.98 -2.24
CA ALA A 81 3.14 -8.23 -1.02
C ALA A 81 4.54 -7.60 -1.04
N GLU A 82 4.63 -6.39 -0.49
CA GLU A 82 5.89 -5.68 -0.32
C GLU A 82 6.05 -5.23 1.14
N GLN A 83 7.31 -5.02 1.54
CA GLN A 83 7.62 -4.55 2.89
C GLN A 83 7.07 -3.13 3.09
N TYR A 84 6.38 -2.93 4.21
CA TYR A 84 5.76 -1.64 4.56
C TYR A 84 5.69 -1.50 6.08
N MET A 85 6.57 -0.67 6.63
CA MET A 85 6.81 -0.52 8.06
C MET A 85 6.36 0.85 8.57
N GLU A 86 5.09 1.18 8.33
CA GLU A 86 4.49 2.41 8.83
C GLU A 86 3.48 2.10 9.94
N ARG A 87 3.03 3.15 10.63
CA ARG A 87 1.91 3.05 11.56
C ARG A 87 0.63 3.47 10.86
N VAL A 88 -0.42 2.71 11.07
CA VAL A 88 -1.75 3.01 10.54
C VAL A 88 -2.72 3.25 11.69
N ARG A 89 -3.65 4.18 11.48
CA ARG A 89 -4.74 4.46 12.41
C ARG A 89 -6.08 4.09 11.79
N VAL A 90 -6.97 3.49 12.56
CA VAL A 90 -8.36 3.35 12.14
C VAL A 90 -9.04 4.71 12.14
N VAL A 91 -9.58 5.11 10.98
CA VAL A 91 -10.36 6.34 10.83
C VAL A 91 -11.86 6.06 10.74
N GLY A 92 -12.63 6.83 11.51
CA GLY A 92 -14.09 6.72 11.63
C GLY A 92 -14.55 5.84 12.80
N ASP A 93 -15.86 5.78 13.02
CA ASP A 93 -16.45 5.23 14.26
C ASP A 93 -16.54 3.69 14.32
N ALA A 94 -16.29 3.02 13.20
CA ALA A 94 -16.47 1.57 13.07
C ALA A 94 -15.15 0.82 13.27
N LYS A 95 -15.19 -0.26 14.03
CA LYS A 95 -14.05 -1.17 14.17
C LYS A 95 -13.69 -1.85 12.85
N VAL A 96 -12.40 -2.08 12.62
CA VAL A 96 -11.88 -2.74 11.41
C VAL A 96 -11.50 -4.17 11.75
N ALA A 97 -12.05 -5.13 11.01
CA ALA A 97 -11.81 -6.54 11.26
C ALA A 97 -10.41 -6.98 10.80
N VAL A 98 -9.73 -7.77 11.63
CA VAL A 98 -8.47 -8.42 11.27
C VAL A 98 -8.77 -9.71 10.50
N LEU A 99 -8.20 -9.83 9.32
CA LEU A 99 -8.45 -10.90 8.36
C LEU A 99 -7.29 -11.90 8.35
N PRO A 100 -7.55 -13.20 8.16
CA PRO A 100 -6.48 -14.20 8.08
C PRO A 100 -5.70 -14.10 6.76
N LYS A 101 -6.31 -13.50 5.73
CA LYS A 101 -5.72 -13.27 4.41
C LYS A 101 -6.26 -11.96 3.83
N PRO A 102 -5.60 -11.36 2.83
CA PRO A 102 -5.96 -10.05 2.28
C PRO A 102 -7.15 -10.14 1.29
N ASP A 103 -8.31 -10.51 1.83
CA ASP A 103 -9.58 -10.63 1.11
C ASP A 103 -10.74 -10.33 2.06
N VAL A 104 -11.47 -9.24 1.80
CA VAL A 104 -12.59 -8.79 2.66
C VAL A 104 -13.76 -9.76 2.69
N ASN A 105 -13.84 -10.69 1.74
CA ASN A 105 -14.90 -11.70 1.72
C ASN A 105 -14.60 -12.89 2.64
N THR A 106 -13.38 -12.98 3.16
CA THR A 106 -13.00 -14.03 4.12
C THR A 106 -13.71 -13.82 5.45
N THR A 107 -13.97 -14.92 6.15
CA THR A 107 -14.38 -14.90 7.56
C THR A 107 -13.28 -14.22 8.39
N PRO A 108 -13.59 -13.14 9.14
CA PRO A 108 -12.62 -12.50 10.02
C PRO A 108 -12.07 -13.45 11.08
N THR A 109 -10.89 -13.12 11.62
CA THR A 109 -10.26 -13.88 12.70
C THR A 109 -11.01 -13.80 14.04
N GLY A 110 -11.89 -12.80 14.18
CA GLY A 110 -12.53 -12.43 15.45
C GLY A 110 -11.82 -11.27 16.17
N GLU A 111 -10.60 -10.92 15.74
CA GLU A 111 -9.88 -9.73 16.22
C GLU A 111 -10.29 -8.48 15.43
N PHE A 112 -10.19 -7.31 16.07
CA PHE A 112 -10.56 -6.01 15.49
C PHE A 112 -9.61 -4.93 15.99
N LEU A 113 -9.38 -3.93 15.14
CA LEU A 113 -8.84 -2.63 15.54
C LEU A 113 -10.01 -1.69 15.83
N CYS A 114 -9.96 -1.01 16.97
CA CYS A 114 -10.96 -0.03 17.40
C CYS A 114 -10.77 1.31 16.67
N SER A 115 -11.81 2.16 16.72
CA SER A 115 -11.73 3.54 16.23
C SER A 115 -10.56 4.28 16.90
N GLU A 116 -9.81 5.07 16.13
CA GLU A 116 -8.63 5.83 16.56
C GLU A 116 -7.45 4.98 17.05
N GLU A 117 -7.55 3.65 16.98
CA GLU A 117 -6.47 2.75 17.36
C GLU A 117 -5.34 2.78 16.33
N TRP A 118 -4.11 2.90 16.83
CA TRP A 118 -2.88 2.82 16.03
C TRP A 118 -2.31 1.40 16.06
N ALA A 119 -1.88 0.92 14.89
CA ALA A 119 -1.21 -0.36 14.75
C ALA A 119 0.06 -0.25 13.90
N ASP A 120 1.10 -0.99 14.30
CA ASP A 120 2.32 -1.15 13.50
C ASP A 120 2.10 -2.16 12.38
N THR A 121 2.59 -1.84 11.18
CA THR A 121 2.54 -2.74 10.02
C THR A 121 3.92 -3.28 9.66
N VAL A 122 3.96 -4.38 8.89
CA VAL A 122 5.21 -4.98 8.41
C VAL A 122 5.25 -5.20 6.89
N ALA A 123 4.08 -5.31 6.27
CA ALA A 123 3.93 -5.50 4.84
C ALA A 123 2.62 -4.85 4.36
N ARG A 124 2.53 -4.59 3.07
CA ARG A 124 1.28 -4.20 2.41
C ARG A 124 1.13 -4.95 1.09
N MET A 125 -0.09 -5.00 0.59
CA MET A 125 -0.36 -5.46 -0.77
C MET A 125 -1.61 -4.83 -1.34
N VAL A 126 -1.68 -4.74 -2.67
CA VAL A 126 -2.89 -4.35 -3.39
C VAL A 126 -3.59 -5.61 -3.88
N ASN A 127 -4.81 -5.86 -3.43
CA ASN A 127 -5.60 -6.95 -4.00
C ASN A 127 -6.25 -6.47 -5.30
N ARG A 128 -5.75 -6.97 -6.44
CA ARG A 128 -6.25 -6.59 -7.77
C ARG A 128 -7.72 -6.95 -8.03
N LYS A 129 -8.30 -7.90 -7.27
CA LYS A 129 -9.69 -8.35 -7.47
C LYS A 129 -10.70 -7.35 -6.91
N ASP A 130 -10.41 -6.78 -5.75
CA ASP A 130 -11.31 -5.88 -5.03
C ASP A 130 -10.76 -4.45 -4.89
N GLY A 131 -9.55 -4.20 -5.40
CA GLY A 131 -8.94 -2.88 -5.52
C GLY A 131 -8.52 -2.27 -4.18
N ARG A 132 -8.48 -3.05 -3.08
CA ARG A 132 -8.13 -2.53 -1.76
C ARG A 132 -6.66 -2.79 -1.45
N VAL A 133 -6.08 -1.89 -0.65
CA VAL A 133 -4.81 -2.16 0.02
C VAL A 133 -5.07 -2.88 1.32
N TYR A 134 -4.24 -3.88 1.56
CA TYR A 134 -4.19 -4.59 2.82
C TYR A 134 -2.84 -4.37 3.46
N VAL A 135 -2.82 -4.09 4.75
CA VAL A 135 -1.59 -4.02 5.53
C VAL A 135 -1.53 -5.17 6.53
N ARG A 136 -0.36 -5.76 6.63
CA ARG A 136 -0.06 -6.85 7.57
C ARG A 136 0.33 -6.26 8.91
N LEU A 137 -0.39 -6.63 9.95
CA LEU A 137 -0.10 -6.18 11.31
C LEU A 137 1.17 -6.83 11.86
N ARG A 138 1.93 -6.08 12.66
CA ARG A 138 3.13 -6.55 13.35
C ARG A 138 2.80 -7.45 14.54
N ASN A 139 1.81 -7.04 15.35
CA ASN A 139 1.52 -7.69 16.62
C ASN A 139 0.47 -8.80 16.47
N CYS A 140 -0.39 -8.70 15.47
CA CYS A 140 -1.39 -9.71 15.13
C CYS A 140 -0.97 -10.42 13.85
N SER A 141 -1.16 -11.73 13.76
CA SER A 141 -0.86 -12.48 12.54
C SER A 141 -1.90 -12.33 11.41
N GLY A 142 -2.60 -11.19 11.35
CA GLY A 142 -3.58 -10.90 10.31
C GLY A 142 -3.32 -9.63 9.49
N TRP A 143 -4.28 -9.39 8.60
CA TRP A 143 -4.33 -8.33 7.61
C TRP A 143 -5.50 -7.39 7.89
N VAL A 144 -5.33 -6.10 7.65
CA VAL A 144 -6.43 -5.12 7.72
C VAL A 144 -6.52 -4.34 6.42
N SER A 145 -7.74 -3.97 6.04
CA SER A 145 -8.06 -3.34 4.75
C SER A 145 -8.09 -1.82 4.86
N SER A 146 -7.56 -1.13 3.85
CA SER A 146 -7.56 0.33 3.71
C SER A 146 -8.94 0.96 3.67
N ARG A 147 -9.90 0.18 3.15
CA ARG A 147 -11.28 0.61 2.87
C ARG A 147 -12.30 -0.32 3.52
N SER A 148 -13.50 0.21 3.76
CA SER A 148 -14.61 -0.53 4.35
C SER A 148 -14.99 -1.75 3.51
N ARG A 149 -15.43 -2.81 4.22
CA ARG A 149 -15.99 -4.02 3.62
C ARG A 149 -17.27 -3.74 2.82
N ASN A 150 -18.12 -2.86 3.34
CA ASN A 150 -19.46 -2.60 2.80
C ASN A 150 -19.51 -1.39 1.86
N ASP A 151 -18.50 -0.53 1.92
CA ASP A 151 -18.39 0.65 1.04
C ASP A 151 -16.94 0.84 0.63
N TYR A 152 -16.61 0.47 -0.61
CA TYR A 152 -15.27 0.64 -1.15
C TYR A 152 -14.74 2.08 -1.08
N ASN A 153 -15.61 3.09 -1.15
CA ASN A 153 -15.15 4.49 -1.18
C ASN A 153 -14.87 5.04 0.22
N LYS A 154 -15.33 4.36 1.26
CA LYS A 154 -15.05 4.73 2.65
C LYS A 154 -13.67 4.21 3.04
N VAL A 155 -12.69 5.12 3.09
CA VAL A 155 -11.38 4.88 3.69
C VAL A 155 -11.57 4.67 5.20
N VAL A 156 -10.92 3.65 5.74
CA VAL A 156 -11.00 3.29 7.17
C VAL A 156 -9.63 3.16 7.83
N LEU A 157 -8.54 3.29 7.06
CA LEU A 157 -7.19 3.40 7.57
C LEU A 157 -6.53 4.67 7.04
N ASP A 158 -5.78 5.32 7.91
CA ASP A 158 -4.93 6.45 7.56
C ASP A 158 -3.51 6.22 8.07
N VAL A 159 -2.55 6.93 7.49
CA VAL A 159 -1.13 6.84 7.86
C VAL A 159 -0.74 8.11 8.59
N GLU A 160 0.26 8.02 9.48
CA GLU A 160 0.84 9.20 10.12
C GLU A 160 1.33 10.23 9.09
N GLU A 161 1.17 11.51 9.42
CA GLU A 161 1.53 12.62 8.53
C GLU A 161 3.03 12.60 8.18
N GLY A 162 3.34 12.83 6.89
CA GLY A 162 4.72 12.81 6.39
C GLY A 162 5.33 11.43 6.16
N LYS A 163 4.56 10.34 6.35
CA LYS A 163 4.98 8.97 6.06
C LYS A 163 4.62 8.53 4.65
N ALA A 164 5.15 7.38 4.25
CA ALA A 164 4.79 6.76 2.97
C ALA A 164 3.27 6.51 2.92
N PRO A 165 2.58 6.85 1.82
CA PRO A 165 1.14 6.64 1.71
C PRO A 165 0.80 5.16 1.74
N LEU A 166 -0.40 4.83 2.21
CA LEU A 166 -0.86 3.44 2.28
C LEU A 166 -0.94 2.80 0.89
N GLU A 167 -1.46 3.55 -0.08
CA GLU A 167 -1.56 3.16 -1.48
C GLU A 167 -0.19 3.30 -2.16
N PRO A 168 0.39 2.22 -2.75
CA PRO A 168 1.66 2.35 -3.44
C PRO A 168 1.55 3.30 -4.64
N GLY A 169 2.58 4.12 -4.89
CA GLY A 169 2.62 5.00 -6.06
C GLY A 169 2.53 4.26 -7.41
N THR A 170 2.85 2.97 -7.39
CA THR A 170 2.70 2.00 -8.49
C THR A 170 1.41 1.20 -8.44
N ALA A 171 0.43 1.54 -7.59
CA ALA A 171 -0.95 1.07 -7.67
C ALA A 171 -1.64 1.64 -8.93
N GLN A 172 -1.00 1.46 -10.08
CA GLN A 172 -1.68 1.37 -11.34
C GLN A 172 -2.55 0.12 -11.21
N VAL A 173 -3.82 0.33 -10.88
CA VAL A 173 -4.89 -0.66 -11.03
C VAL A 173 -5.09 -0.88 -12.54
N ILE A 174 -4.05 -1.35 -13.20
CA ILE A 174 -4.07 -1.82 -14.56
C ILE A 174 -4.21 -3.34 -14.48
N ALA A 175 -4.98 -3.86 -15.44
CA ALA A 175 -5.01 -5.26 -15.87
C ALA A 175 -6.16 -6.17 -15.41
N THR A 176 -7.36 -5.64 -15.09
CA THR A 176 -8.58 -6.45 -15.29
C THR A 176 -9.72 -5.76 -16.03
N SER A 177 -9.76 -4.41 -16.06
CA SER A 177 -10.82 -3.66 -16.76
C SER A 177 -10.98 -4.17 -18.19
N ARG A 178 -12.20 -4.60 -18.52
CA ARG A 178 -12.58 -5.00 -19.87
C ARG A 178 -12.78 -3.76 -20.73
N ALA A 179 -13.33 -2.68 -20.16
CA ALA A 179 -13.47 -1.40 -20.84
C ALA A 179 -12.13 -0.84 -21.35
N MET A 180 -11.11 -0.78 -20.48
CA MET A 180 -9.77 -0.29 -20.85
C MET A 180 -9.06 -1.17 -21.91
N ARG A 181 -9.48 -2.43 -22.09
CA ARG A 181 -8.97 -3.33 -23.15
C ARG A 181 -9.73 -3.20 -24.47
N LEU A 182 -11.00 -2.80 -24.43
CA LEU A 182 -11.88 -2.78 -25.60
C LEU A 182 -12.00 -1.41 -26.25
N LEU A 183 -11.78 -0.34 -25.49
CA LEU A 183 -12.02 1.04 -25.86
C LEU A 183 -10.72 1.85 -25.92
N PRO A 184 -10.66 2.92 -26.73
CA PRO A 184 -9.58 3.90 -26.69
C PRO A 184 -9.41 4.53 -25.31
N HIS A 185 -8.18 4.86 -24.94
CA HIS A 185 -7.91 5.53 -23.66
C HIS A 185 -8.18 7.03 -23.79
N MET A 186 -8.95 7.56 -22.85
CA MET A 186 -9.32 8.97 -22.77
C MET A 186 -8.81 9.62 -21.50
N THR A 187 -8.71 10.95 -21.49
CA THR A 187 -8.54 11.77 -20.30
C THR A 187 -9.85 11.83 -19.50
N GLN A 188 -9.78 12.33 -18.27
CA GLN A 188 -10.96 12.52 -17.42
C GLN A 188 -12.01 13.46 -18.05
N GLU A 189 -11.57 14.37 -18.91
CA GLU A 189 -12.40 15.34 -19.63
C GLU A 189 -12.98 14.78 -20.94
N GLY A 190 -12.59 13.56 -21.34
CA GLY A 190 -13.11 12.89 -22.54
C GLY A 190 -12.28 13.12 -23.81
N TYR A 191 -11.05 13.62 -23.69
CA TYR A 191 -10.15 13.74 -24.83
C TYR A 191 -9.37 12.44 -25.05
N GLN A 192 -9.18 12.00 -26.29
CA GLN A 192 -8.41 10.78 -26.56
C GLN A 192 -6.91 11.02 -26.29
N VAL A 193 -6.27 10.10 -25.56
CA VAL A 193 -4.85 10.21 -25.16
C VAL A 193 -3.89 9.77 -26.27
N SER A 194 -4.37 9.00 -27.26
CA SER A 194 -3.58 8.59 -28.42
C SER A 194 -4.41 8.58 -29.70
N ASN A 195 -3.78 8.92 -30.84
CA ASN A 195 -4.33 8.79 -32.19
C ASN A 195 -4.41 7.32 -32.64
N ALA A 196 -4.90 6.41 -31.78
CA ALA A 196 -5.18 5.05 -32.18
C ALA A 196 -6.24 5.10 -33.28
N SER A 197 -5.88 4.63 -34.48
CA SER A 197 -6.67 4.73 -35.69
C SER A 197 -8.08 4.15 -35.51
N GLY A 198 -9.08 5.03 -35.46
CA GLY A 198 -10.51 4.71 -35.46
C GLY A 198 -11.17 4.76 -34.08
N THR A 199 -12.19 5.63 -33.95
CA THR A 199 -13.14 5.65 -32.84
C THR A 199 -13.84 4.29 -32.74
N LYS A 200 -13.34 3.42 -31.86
CA LYS A 200 -13.87 2.08 -31.67
C LYS A 200 -15.05 2.12 -30.72
N VAL A 201 -16.21 2.51 -31.25
CA VAL A 201 -17.47 2.47 -30.52
C VAL A 201 -17.81 1.02 -30.19
N ARG A 202 -18.12 0.74 -28.94
CA ARG A 202 -18.60 -0.56 -28.48
C ARG A 202 -19.94 -0.41 -27.78
N ARG A 203 -20.77 -1.45 -27.92
CA ARG A 203 -22.04 -1.59 -27.23
C ARG A 203 -21.81 -2.36 -25.94
N PHE A 204 -22.41 -1.85 -24.87
CA PHE A 204 -22.39 -2.44 -23.55
C PHE A 204 -23.81 -2.57 -23.01
N ARG A 205 -23.96 -3.37 -21.96
CA ARG A 205 -25.24 -3.59 -21.29
C ARG A 205 -25.03 -3.53 -19.79
N THR A 206 -25.87 -2.79 -19.09
CA THR A 206 -25.81 -2.74 -17.62
C THR A 206 -26.32 -4.03 -16.98
N THR A 207 -25.72 -4.41 -15.85
CA THR A 207 -26.17 -5.56 -15.03
C THR A 207 -27.03 -5.12 -13.85
N VAL A 208 -26.87 -3.87 -13.41
CA VAL A 208 -27.57 -3.24 -12.27
C VAL A 208 -27.98 -1.82 -12.64
N ILE A 209 -28.78 -1.18 -11.77
CA ILE A 209 -29.07 0.26 -11.92
C ILE A 209 -27.75 1.02 -11.81
N THR A 210 -27.39 1.73 -12.88
CA THR A 210 -26.07 2.35 -12.99
C THR A 210 -26.22 3.84 -13.26
N PRO A 211 -25.63 4.72 -12.42
CA PRO A 211 -25.68 6.15 -12.66
C PRO A 211 -24.83 6.55 -13.87
N ILE A 212 -25.31 7.54 -14.60
CA ILE A 212 -24.50 8.32 -15.53
C ILE A 212 -23.95 9.49 -14.74
N LEU A 213 -22.62 9.60 -14.72
CA LEU A 213 -21.84 10.55 -13.95
C LEU A 213 -21.42 11.71 -14.85
N GLN A 214 -21.48 12.94 -14.34
CA GLN A 214 -21.06 14.11 -15.10
C GLN A 214 -19.55 14.07 -15.45
N THR A 215 -18.74 13.55 -14.53
CA THR A 215 -17.28 13.36 -14.69
C THR A 215 -16.90 11.94 -14.29
N ALA A 216 -15.72 11.48 -14.69
CA ALA A 216 -15.24 10.14 -14.37
C ALA A 216 -14.78 10.02 -12.91
N ASP A 217 -15.72 10.14 -11.97
CA ASP A 217 -15.51 10.11 -10.52
C ASP A 217 -16.71 9.44 -9.85
N CYS A 218 -16.48 8.45 -8.98
CA CYS A 218 -17.55 7.74 -8.26
C CYS A 218 -18.37 8.63 -7.30
N SER A 219 -17.86 9.81 -6.97
CA SER A 219 -18.51 10.85 -6.17
C SER A 219 -19.14 11.98 -7.00
N ALA A 220 -19.00 11.93 -8.33
CA ALA A 220 -19.58 12.93 -9.22
C ALA A 220 -21.11 12.98 -9.15
N VAL A 221 -21.65 14.12 -9.59
CA VAL A 221 -23.08 14.34 -9.74
C VAL A 221 -23.66 13.33 -10.74
N ASN A 222 -24.76 12.69 -10.34
CA ASN A 222 -25.54 11.82 -11.21
C ASN A 222 -26.40 12.69 -12.13
N VAL A 223 -26.22 12.57 -13.44
CA VAL A 223 -27.04 13.28 -14.44
C VAL A 223 -28.24 12.46 -14.88
N ALA A 224 -28.13 11.13 -14.84
CA ALA A 224 -29.20 10.18 -15.18
C ALA A 224 -28.88 8.80 -14.58
N LYS A 225 -29.74 7.81 -14.82
CA LYS A 225 -29.53 6.40 -14.44
C LYS A 225 -29.99 5.49 -15.57
N LEU A 226 -29.20 4.47 -15.85
CA LEU A 226 -29.59 3.34 -16.71
C LEU A 226 -30.20 2.24 -15.85
N GLN A 227 -31.26 1.61 -16.36
CA GLN A 227 -31.89 0.45 -15.76
C GLN A 227 -31.08 -0.83 -16.04
N PRO A 228 -31.26 -1.91 -15.27
CA PRO A 228 -30.62 -3.18 -15.57
C PRO A 228 -31.00 -3.68 -16.96
N LYS A 229 -30.04 -4.27 -17.67
CA LYS A 229 -30.15 -4.78 -19.06
C LYS A 229 -30.31 -3.69 -20.12
N GLU A 230 -30.26 -2.42 -19.76
CA GLU A 230 -30.26 -1.31 -20.71
C GLU A 230 -28.92 -1.27 -21.46
N GLU A 231 -28.98 -1.01 -22.76
CA GLU A 231 -27.81 -0.96 -23.62
C GLU A 231 -27.39 0.47 -23.91
N PHE A 232 -26.08 0.69 -23.98
CA PHE A 232 -25.52 1.99 -24.35
C PHE A 232 -24.28 1.82 -25.23
N LEU A 233 -23.88 2.92 -25.87
CA LEU A 233 -22.69 2.98 -26.71
C LEU A 233 -21.61 3.79 -26.00
N SER A 234 -20.40 3.27 -25.99
CA SER A 234 -19.23 3.95 -25.47
C SER A 234 -18.12 3.98 -26.50
N ASP A 235 -17.39 5.10 -26.55
CA ASP A 235 -16.33 5.38 -27.52
C ASP A 235 -14.95 5.58 -26.88
N GLY A 236 -14.85 5.48 -25.55
CA GLY A 236 -13.59 5.56 -24.83
C GLY A 236 -13.70 5.15 -23.37
N ALA A 237 -12.55 4.91 -22.75
CA ALA A 237 -12.45 4.56 -21.35
C ALA A 237 -11.34 5.35 -20.66
N PHE A 238 -11.56 5.68 -19.39
CA PHE A 238 -10.59 6.34 -18.52
C PHE A 238 -10.42 5.53 -17.24
N LEU A 239 -9.17 5.30 -16.83
CA LEU A 239 -8.83 4.71 -15.55
C LEU A 239 -8.47 5.83 -14.58
N ARG A 240 -9.27 5.99 -13.53
CA ARG A 240 -8.97 6.94 -12.48
C ARG A 240 -8.07 6.29 -11.43
N ALA A 241 -6.83 6.76 -11.33
CA ALA A 241 -5.86 6.23 -10.38
C ALA A 241 -6.33 6.38 -8.90
N ALA A 242 -7.00 7.49 -8.58
CA ALA A 242 -7.40 7.81 -7.19
C ALA A 242 -8.40 6.80 -6.57
N ASP A 243 -9.23 6.15 -7.38
CA ASP A 243 -10.19 5.15 -6.90
C ASP A 243 -10.04 3.79 -7.61
N GLY A 244 -9.03 3.64 -8.48
CA GLY A 244 -8.72 2.41 -9.21
C GLY A 244 -9.79 1.97 -10.21
N ARG A 245 -10.79 2.83 -10.51
CA ARG A 245 -11.96 2.44 -11.32
C ARG A 245 -11.80 2.86 -12.77
N ALA A 246 -12.33 2.02 -13.65
CA ALA A 246 -12.49 2.33 -15.06
C ALA A 246 -13.88 2.93 -15.31
N TYR A 247 -13.90 4.00 -16.11
CA TYR A 247 -15.08 4.74 -16.49
C TYR A 247 -15.20 4.71 -18.01
N LEU A 248 -16.39 4.39 -18.51
CA LEU A 248 -16.74 4.37 -19.92
C LEU A 248 -17.34 5.73 -20.28
N HIS A 249 -16.77 6.40 -21.27
CA HIS A 249 -17.32 7.61 -21.84
C HIS A 249 -18.49 7.26 -22.74
N LEU A 250 -19.63 7.92 -22.57
CA LEU A 250 -20.80 7.73 -23.44
C LEU A 250 -20.57 8.40 -24.79
N LYS A 251 -20.86 7.68 -25.88
CA LYS A 251 -20.68 8.18 -27.25
C LYS A 251 -21.45 9.48 -27.52
N ASP A 252 -22.61 9.67 -26.89
CA ASP A 252 -23.43 10.85 -27.05
C ASP A 252 -22.98 12.04 -26.19
N GLY A 253 -21.84 11.93 -25.50
CA GLY A 253 -21.26 12.98 -24.66
C GLY A 253 -22.03 13.24 -23.38
N LYS A 254 -22.99 12.39 -23.01
CA LYS A 254 -23.84 12.60 -21.82
C LYS A 254 -23.16 12.26 -20.49
N GLY A 255 -21.89 11.87 -20.51
CA GLY A 255 -21.09 11.63 -19.32
C GLY A 255 -20.46 10.24 -19.27
N TRP A 256 -20.29 9.74 -18.07
CA TRP A 256 -19.45 8.59 -17.74
C TRP A 256 -20.21 7.52 -17.00
N ILE A 257 -19.83 6.26 -17.21
CA ILE A 257 -20.38 5.12 -16.49
C ILE A 257 -19.23 4.32 -15.88
N CYS A 258 -19.26 4.10 -14.58
CA CYS A 258 -18.26 3.26 -13.91
C CYS A 258 -18.47 1.78 -14.26
N GLU A 259 -17.42 1.08 -14.72
CA GLU A 259 -17.46 -0.34 -15.10
C GLU A 259 -17.88 -1.25 -13.94
N ARG A 260 -17.56 -0.84 -12.71
CA ARG A 260 -17.81 -1.58 -11.47
C ARG A 260 -18.82 -0.87 -10.59
N THR A 261 -19.54 -1.60 -9.74
CA THR A 261 -20.52 -0.99 -8.83
C THR A 261 -19.85 -0.07 -7.82
N LYS A 262 -20.52 1.02 -7.41
CA LYS A 262 -19.95 2.01 -6.48
C LYS A 262 -19.60 1.40 -5.12
N SER A 263 -20.47 0.55 -4.57
CA SER A 263 -20.30 -0.06 -3.25
C SER A 263 -19.32 -1.23 -3.24
N ASP A 264 -19.24 -1.98 -4.34
CA ASP A 264 -18.45 -3.22 -4.43
C ASP A 264 -17.60 -3.20 -5.70
N PHE A 265 -16.31 -2.94 -5.51
CA PHE A 265 -15.34 -2.92 -6.61
C PHE A 265 -15.32 -4.25 -7.35
N SER A 266 -15.52 -5.40 -6.69
CA SER A 266 -15.43 -6.71 -7.34
C SER A 266 -16.58 -7.00 -8.33
N LYS A 267 -17.70 -6.28 -8.21
CA LYS A 267 -18.89 -6.47 -9.04
C LYS A 267 -18.89 -5.54 -10.25
N LEU A 268 -19.10 -6.13 -11.43
CA LEU A 268 -19.31 -5.38 -12.66
C LEU A 268 -20.72 -4.79 -12.69
N ALA A 269 -20.81 -3.51 -13.06
CA ALA A 269 -22.06 -2.82 -13.37
C ALA A 269 -22.44 -2.91 -14.86
N ILE A 270 -21.48 -3.32 -15.71
CA ILE A 270 -21.52 -3.31 -17.18
C ILE A 270 -20.93 -4.62 -17.73
#